data_AF-A0AAD6D4B3-F1
#
_entry.id   AF-A0AAD6D4B3-F1
#
_cell.length_a   1.000
_cell.length_b   1.000
_cell.length_c   1.000
_cell.angle_alpha   90.00
_cell.angle_beta   90.00
_cell.angle_gamma   90.00
#
_symmetry.space_group_name_H-M   'P 1'
#
loop_
_entity.id
_entity.type
_entity.pdbx_description
1 polymer ?
#
loop_
_entity_poly.entity_id
_entity_poly.type
_entity_poly.pdbx_seq_one_letter_code
_entity_poly.pdbx_strand_id
1 'polypeptide(L)'
;MPCQAPHDQAETAFHTALISVLYPMGLVNSILHWGSATLTNKDGSRKAADGGWSPRGTLKRPSVVLEVAWSDTSAKLRRDCQYWVDPLKGEANMAIGIKIHKNAPHITFSQWEWNPELSRAIQTSCLNITKSDDGIQFNPQATPQLVIPFHLFFRRPAENSRERDLIFRAQDLIELATEVWDEQYHEQE
;
A
#
# COMPACT_ATOMS: atom_id res chain seq x y z
N MET A 1 -21.34 -11.12 9.33
CA MET A 1 -20.05 -11.07 8.60
C MET A 1 -19.06 -10.35 9.49
N PRO A 2 -17.80 -10.77 9.61
CA PRO A 2 -16.83 -9.98 10.38
C PRO A 2 -16.78 -8.56 9.80
N CYS A 3 -16.73 -7.55 10.65
CA CYS A 3 -16.67 -6.15 10.25
C CYS A 3 -15.43 -5.93 9.36
N GLN A 4 -15.66 -5.47 8.11
CA GLN A 4 -14.65 -5.12 7.12
C GLN A 4 -14.31 -3.61 7.19
N ALA A 5 -14.99 -2.84 8.03
CA ALA A 5 -14.87 -1.38 8.02
C ALA A 5 -13.44 -0.86 8.28
N PRO A 6 -12.63 -1.42 9.21
CA PRO A 6 -11.24 -0.99 9.36
C PRO A 6 -10.37 -1.28 8.13
N HIS A 7 -10.72 -2.32 7.37
CA HIS A 7 -10.04 -2.64 6.11
C HIS A 7 -10.38 -1.61 5.03
N ASP A 8 -11.67 -1.34 4.85
CA ASP A 8 -12.15 -0.40 3.82
C ASP A 8 -11.71 1.04 4.14
N GLN A 9 -11.66 1.40 5.42
CA GLN A 9 -11.11 2.67 5.90
C GLN A 9 -9.62 2.78 5.57
N ALA A 10 -8.82 1.72 5.77
CA ALA A 10 -7.41 1.74 5.44
C ALA A 10 -7.15 1.91 3.93
N GLU A 11 -7.95 1.27 3.07
CA GLU A 11 -7.88 1.48 1.62
C GLU A 11 -8.18 2.94 1.25
N THR A 12 -9.26 3.49 1.81
CA THR A 12 -9.72 4.86 1.55
C THR A 12 -8.71 5.90 2.02
N ALA A 13 -8.21 5.76 3.25
CA ALA A 13 -7.23 6.64 3.84
C ALA A 13 -5.90 6.59 3.06
N PHE A 14 -5.45 5.40 2.66
CA PHE A 14 -4.26 5.26 1.82
C PHE A 14 -4.44 5.95 0.45
N HIS A 15 -5.59 5.77 -0.19
CA HIS A 15 -5.89 6.44 -1.46
C HIS A 15 -5.85 7.96 -1.31
N THR A 16 -6.46 8.51 -0.26
CA THR A 16 -6.47 9.95 0.04
C THR A 16 -5.06 10.50 0.24
N ALA A 17 -4.23 9.79 1.01
CA ALA A 17 -2.82 10.16 1.21
C ALA A 17 -2.04 10.13 -0.11
N LEU A 18 -2.26 9.12 -0.96
CA LEU A 18 -1.64 9.01 -2.27
C LEU A 18 -1.99 10.21 -3.16
N ILE A 19 -3.27 10.60 -3.22
CA ILE A 19 -3.70 11.77 -3.99
C ILE A 19 -3.05 13.05 -3.47
N SER A 20 -2.96 13.21 -2.15
CA SER A 20 -2.33 14.37 -1.52
C SER A 20 -0.84 14.50 -1.88
N VAL A 21 -0.11 13.38 -1.95
CA VAL A 21 1.29 13.35 -2.39
C VAL A 21 1.44 13.71 -3.88
N LEU A 22 0.50 13.26 -4.72
CA LEU A 22 0.51 13.52 -6.17
C LEU A 22 0.06 14.93 -6.56
N TYR A 23 -0.79 15.57 -5.76
CA TYR A 23 -1.33 16.90 -6.02
C TYR A 23 -0.27 17.97 -6.31
N PRO A 24 0.76 18.17 -5.46
CA PRO A 24 1.80 19.17 -5.72
C PRO A 24 2.71 18.82 -6.92
N MET A 25 2.66 17.58 -7.42
CA MET A 25 3.36 17.17 -8.64
C MET A 25 2.54 17.47 -9.91
N GLY A 26 1.24 17.79 -9.78
CA GLY A 26 0.33 17.97 -10.91
C GLY A 26 -0.04 16.67 -11.62
N LEU A 27 0.09 15.52 -10.94
CA LEU A 27 -0.03 14.19 -11.56
C LEU A 27 -1.31 13.43 -11.20
N VAL A 28 -2.21 14.02 -10.40
CA VAL A 28 -3.46 13.38 -9.98
C VAL A 28 -4.29 12.88 -11.17
N ASN A 29 -4.39 13.67 -12.24
CA ASN A 29 -5.16 13.29 -13.44
C ASN A 29 -4.40 12.31 -14.36
N SER A 30 -3.10 12.11 -14.11
CA SER A 30 -2.22 11.25 -14.89
C SER A 30 -2.22 9.80 -14.43
N ILE A 31 -3.00 9.46 -13.39
CA ILE A 31 -3.10 8.10 -12.86
C ILE A 31 -4.48 7.48 -13.16
N LEU A 32 -4.52 6.16 -13.18
CA LEU A 32 -5.70 5.32 -13.19
C LEU A 32 -5.78 4.59 -11.86
N HIS A 33 -6.91 4.71 -11.16
CA HIS A 33 -7.24 3.88 -10.01
C HIS A 33 -8.01 2.65 -10.50
N TRP A 34 -7.54 1.46 -10.13
CA TRP A 34 -8.13 0.18 -10.51
C TRP A 34 -9.21 -0.29 -9.51
N GLY A 35 -9.22 0.24 -8.28
CA GLY A 35 -10.04 -0.27 -7.17
C GLY A 35 -9.85 -1.79 -6.99
N SER A 36 -10.90 -2.47 -6.52
CA SER A 36 -10.92 -3.93 -6.38
C SER A 36 -11.14 -4.70 -7.70
N ALA A 37 -10.71 -4.14 -8.84
CA ALA A 37 -10.88 -4.79 -10.14
C ALA A 37 -10.14 -6.14 -10.19
N THR A 38 -10.88 -7.21 -10.52
CA THR A 38 -10.30 -8.53 -10.69
C THR A 38 -9.49 -8.60 -11.98
N LEU A 39 -8.18 -8.87 -11.86
CA LEU A 39 -7.28 -9.06 -12.98
C LEU A 39 -7.12 -10.54 -13.28
N THR A 40 -7.20 -10.89 -14.56
CA THR A 40 -6.75 -12.20 -15.04
C THR A 40 -5.25 -12.12 -15.27
N ASN A 41 -4.48 -12.90 -14.53
CA ASN A 41 -3.02 -12.90 -14.54
C ASN A 41 -2.45 -13.79 -15.65
N LYS A 42 -1.15 -13.64 -15.95
CA LYS A 42 -0.51 -14.39 -17.06
C LYS A 42 -0.57 -15.91 -16.86
N ASP A 43 -0.58 -16.35 -15.61
CA ASP A 43 -0.76 -17.75 -15.20
C ASP A 43 -2.22 -18.24 -15.31
N GLY A 44 -3.15 -17.41 -15.80
CA GLY A 44 -4.58 -17.72 -15.93
C GLY A 44 -5.39 -17.57 -14.64
N SER A 45 -4.74 -17.29 -13.51
CA SER A 45 -5.45 -17.07 -12.25
C SER A 45 -6.14 -15.71 -12.22
N ARG A 46 -7.13 -15.57 -11.34
CA ARG A 46 -7.85 -14.32 -11.14
C ARG A 46 -7.62 -13.84 -9.71
N LYS A 47 -7.13 -12.61 -9.56
CA LYS A 47 -6.95 -11.98 -8.25
C LYS A 47 -7.35 -10.51 -8.34
N ALA A 48 -8.02 -10.01 -7.31
CA ALA A 48 -8.26 -8.59 -7.09
C ALA A 48 -7.31 -8.14 -5.98
N ALA A 49 -6.68 -6.98 -6.18
CA ALA A 49 -6.01 -6.28 -5.09
C ALA A 49 -7.07 -5.48 -4.34
N ASP A 50 -6.78 -5.08 -3.11
CA ASP A 50 -7.68 -4.18 -2.39
C ASP A 50 -7.61 -2.78 -3.03
N GLY A 51 -6.39 -2.30 -3.34
CA GLY A 51 -6.16 -1.11 -4.14
C GLY A 51 -5.13 -1.32 -5.25
N GLY A 52 -5.23 -0.55 -6.33
CA GLY A 52 -4.28 -0.62 -7.44
C GLY A 52 -4.19 0.66 -8.24
N TRP A 53 -2.97 1.09 -8.59
CA TRP A 53 -2.73 2.32 -9.35
C TRP A 53 -1.72 2.12 -10.47
N SER A 54 -1.90 2.86 -11.55
CA SER A 54 -0.93 2.95 -12.64
C SER A 54 -1.03 4.31 -13.34
N PRO A 55 -0.06 4.68 -14.19
CA PRO A 55 -0.22 5.82 -15.08
C PRO A 55 -1.34 5.54 -16.08
N ARG A 56 -2.10 6.58 -16.40
CA ARG A 56 -3.14 6.55 -17.42
C ARG A 56 -2.52 6.25 -18.79
N GLY A 57 -3.22 5.46 -19.61
CA GLY A 57 -2.78 5.15 -20.97
C GLY A 57 -1.66 4.11 -21.08
N THR A 58 -1.23 3.51 -19.96
CA THR A 58 -0.27 2.39 -19.96
C THR A 58 -0.97 1.02 -19.97
N LEU A 59 -0.20 -0.06 -19.80
CA LEU A 59 -0.63 -1.46 -19.75
C LEU A 59 -1.92 -1.67 -18.94
N LYS A 60 -2.64 -2.75 -19.25
CA LYS A 60 -3.89 -3.16 -18.56
C LYS A 60 -3.66 -3.74 -17.14
N ARG A 61 -2.69 -3.22 -16.38
CA ARG A 61 -2.32 -3.70 -15.04
C ARG A 61 -1.78 -2.57 -14.14
N PRO A 62 -2.05 -2.61 -12.83
CA PRO A 62 -1.46 -1.70 -11.86
C PRO A 62 0.07 -1.80 -11.87
N SER A 63 0.75 -0.69 -11.62
CA SER A 63 2.19 -0.68 -11.33
C SER A 63 2.44 -0.79 -9.82
N VAL A 64 1.53 -0.26 -9.00
CA VAL A 64 1.57 -0.40 -7.55
C VAL A 64 0.23 -0.94 -7.06
N VAL A 65 0.28 -1.87 -6.12
CA VAL A 65 -0.91 -2.47 -5.50
C VAL A 65 -0.86 -2.34 -3.98
N LEU A 66 -2.04 -2.33 -3.38
CA LEU A 66 -2.27 -2.36 -1.95
C LEU A 66 -3.03 -3.64 -1.59
N GLU A 67 -2.58 -4.31 -0.54
CA GLU A 67 -3.30 -5.39 0.12
C GLU A 67 -3.43 -5.06 1.61
N VAL A 68 -4.63 -5.21 2.15
CA VAL A 68 -4.98 -4.88 3.54
C VAL A 68 -5.44 -6.15 4.25
N ALA A 69 -4.87 -6.42 5.42
CA ALA A 69 -5.24 -7.58 6.22
C ALA A 69 -5.73 -7.16 7.59
N TRP A 70 -7.06 -7.09 7.76
CA TRP A 70 -7.71 -7.01 9.06
C TRP A 70 -7.89 -8.40 9.69
N SER A 71 -8.72 -9.23 9.05
CA SER A 71 -9.01 -10.61 9.47
C SER A 71 -7.98 -11.64 9.04
N ASP A 72 -7.21 -11.33 8.00
CA ASP A 72 -6.24 -12.26 7.45
C ASP A 72 -4.93 -12.31 8.23
N THR A 73 -4.27 -13.47 8.16
CA THR A 73 -2.95 -13.67 8.79
C THR A 73 -1.86 -12.89 8.06
N SER A 74 -0.82 -12.46 8.78
CA SER A 74 0.37 -11.85 8.15
C SER A 74 1.05 -12.77 7.13
N ALA A 75 0.92 -14.09 7.30
CA ALA A 75 1.41 -15.06 6.32
C ALA A 75 0.63 -15.03 5.00
N LYS A 76 -0.69 -14.84 5.06
CA LYS A 76 -1.53 -14.66 3.88
C LYS A 76 -1.22 -13.34 3.18
N LEU A 77 -1.22 -12.22 3.91
CA LEU A 77 -0.87 -10.91 3.38
C LEU A 77 0.48 -10.91 2.65
N ARG A 78 1.50 -11.53 3.26
CA ARG A 78 2.81 -11.70 2.63
C ARG A 78 2.74 -12.48 1.32
N ARG A 79 2.03 -13.61 1.27
CA ARG A 79 1.88 -14.38 0.02
C ARG A 79 1.16 -13.55 -1.04
N ASP A 80 0.14 -12.79 -0.65
CA ASP A 80 -0.60 -11.91 -1.55
C ASP A 80 0.30 -10.79 -2.11
N CYS A 81 1.14 -10.14 -1.28
CA CYS A 81 2.13 -9.16 -1.75
C CYS A 81 3.19 -9.78 -2.69
N GLN A 82 3.72 -10.96 -2.33
CA GLN A 82 4.69 -11.68 -3.15
C GLN A 82 4.12 -12.09 -4.51
N TYR A 83 2.84 -12.50 -4.53
CA TYR A 83 2.13 -12.84 -5.75
C TYR A 83 2.08 -11.66 -6.71
N TRP A 84 1.81 -10.46 -6.20
CA TRP A 84 1.64 -9.28 -7.04
C TRP A 84 2.92 -8.83 -7.74
N VAL A 85 4.05 -8.89 -7.05
CA VAL A 85 5.33 -8.44 -7.62
C VAL A 85 5.98 -9.50 -8.52
N ASP A 86 5.53 -10.75 -8.47
CA ASP A 86 6.04 -11.81 -9.34
C ASP A 86 5.72 -11.49 -10.83
N PRO A 87 6.74 -11.38 -11.70
CA PRO A 87 6.57 -10.97 -13.11
C PRO A 87 5.83 -12.00 -13.96
N LEU A 88 5.74 -13.25 -13.49
CA LEU A 88 4.96 -14.31 -14.14
C LEU A 88 3.50 -14.34 -13.66
N LYS A 89 3.15 -13.52 -12.66
CA LYS A 89 1.84 -13.50 -12.02
C LYS A 89 1.21 -12.11 -12.08
N GLY A 90 1.33 -11.33 -11.00
CA GLY A 90 0.68 -10.03 -10.88
C GLY A 90 1.36 -8.92 -11.69
N GLU A 91 2.69 -8.99 -11.86
CA GLU A 91 3.49 -8.03 -12.62
C GLU A 91 3.36 -6.56 -12.14
N ALA A 92 3.03 -6.37 -10.86
CA ALA A 92 3.17 -5.08 -10.21
C ALA A 92 4.66 -4.79 -9.97
N ASN A 93 5.06 -3.53 -10.09
CA ASN A 93 6.42 -3.10 -9.77
C ASN A 93 6.66 -3.08 -8.26
N MET A 94 5.61 -2.81 -7.48
CA MET A 94 5.65 -2.79 -6.03
C MET A 94 4.30 -3.23 -5.45
N ALA A 95 4.33 -3.93 -4.32
CA ALA A 95 3.16 -4.21 -3.49
C ALA A 95 3.35 -3.61 -2.09
N ILE A 96 2.29 -3.00 -1.57
CA ILE A 96 2.22 -2.46 -0.22
C ILE A 96 1.25 -3.33 0.57
N GLY A 97 1.70 -3.90 1.68
CA GLY A 97 0.85 -4.65 2.61
C GLY A 97 0.58 -3.85 3.87
N ILE A 98 -0.69 -3.69 4.26
CA ILE A 98 -1.12 -3.09 5.53
C ILE A 98 -1.73 -4.19 6.40
N LYS A 99 -1.04 -4.56 7.48
CA LYS A 99 -1.60 -5.45 8.51
C LYS A 99 -2.15 -4.61 9.65
N ILE A 100 -3.46 -4.70 9.85
CA ILE A 100 -4.15 -4.11 11.00
C ILE A 100 -4.31 -5.20 12.06
N HIS A 101 -3.87 -4.95 13.29
CA HIS A 101 -3.91 -5.93 14.37
C HIS A 101 -5.16 -5.74 15.22
N LYS A 102 -5.97 -6.79 15.36
CA LYS A 102 -7.31 -6.68 15.96
C LYS A 102 -7.35 -6.28 17.43
N ASN A 103 -6.32 -6.69 18.16
CA ASN A 103 -6.34 -6.65 19.62
C ASN A 103 -5.49 -5.50 20.19
N ALA A 104 -4.98 -4.62 19.34
CA ALA A 104 -4.17 -3.47 19.74
C ALA A 104 -4.22 -2.40 18.65
N PRO A 105 -4.06 -1.10 18.98
CA PRO A 105 -3.90 -0.05 17.99
C PRO A 105 -2.48 -0.14 17.39
N HIS A 106 -2.29 -1.13 16.52
CA HIS A 106 -1.04 -1.46 15.86
C HIS A 106 -1.33 -1.69 14.38
N ILE A 107 -0.57 -1.01 13.52
CA ILE A 107 -0.57 -1.23 12.07
C ILE A 107 0.86 -1.50 11.59
N THR A 108 1.03 -2.51 10.75
CA THR A 108 2.30 -2.81 10.07
C THR A 108 2.16 -2.53 8.58
N PHE A 109 3.01 -1.65 8.06
CA PHE A 109 3.21 -1.43 6.63
C PHE A 109 4.40 -2.26 6.16
N SER A 110 4.28 -2.92 5.03
CA SER A 110 5.37 -3.63 4.37
C SER A 110 5.41 -3.28 2.89
N GLN A 111 6.61 -3.12 2.35
CA GLN A 111 6.83 -2.87 0.92
C GLN A 111 7.56 -4.05 0.32
N TRP A 112 7.08 -4.49 -0.83
CA TRP A 112 7.58 -5.66 -1.54
C TRP A 112 7.90 -5.30 -2.98
N GLU A 113 8.99 -5.86 -3.48
CA GLU A 113 9.46 -5.73 -4.86
C GLU A 113 10.01 -7.06 -5.35
N TRP A 114 10.04 -7.26 -6.67
CA TRP A 114 10.73 -8.41 -7.25
C TRP A 114 12.22 -8.14 -7.36
N ASN A 115 13.03 -9.01 -6.76
CA ASN A 115 14.47 -8.99 -6.97
C ASN A 115 14.81 -9.94 -8.15
N PRO A 116 15.26 -9.42 -9.31
CA PRO A 116 15.58 -10.25 -10.47
C PRO A 116 16.82 -11.13 -10.25
N GLU A 117 17.82 -10.65 -9.49
CA GLU A 117 19.05 -11.40 -9.21
C GLU A 117 18.77 -12.65 -8.37
N LEU A 118 17.87 -12.53 -7.39
CA LEU A 118 17.43 -13.64 -6.53
C LEU A 118 16.23 -14.40 -7.11
N SER A 119 15.66 -13.91 -8.21
CA SER A 119 14.43 -14.45 -8.84
C SER A 119 13.31 -14.70 -7.82
N ARG A 120 13.10 -13.74 -6.91
CA ARG A 120 12.06 -13.82 -5.89
C ARG A 120 11.60 -12.44 -5.41
N ALA A 121 10.39 -12.40 -4.87
CA ALA A 121 9.90 -11.26 -4.11
C ALA A 121 10.71 -11.06 -2.82
N ILE A 122 11.10 -9.82 -2.54
CA ILE A 122 11.78 -9.40 -1.31
C ILE A 122 10.97 -8.30 -0.62
N GLN A 123 11.05 -8.25 0.71
CA GLN A 123 10.50 -7.14 1.47
C GLN A 123 11.58 -6.05 1.56
N THR A 124 11.33 -4.89 0.96
CA THR A 124 12.29 -3.77 0.91
C THR A 124 12.15 -2.84 2.11
N SER A 125 10.98 -2.79 2.73
CA SER A 125 10.73 -1.99 3.93
C SER A 125 9.66 -2.61 4.83
N CYS A 126 9.74 -2.34 6.13
CA CYS A 126 8.72 -2.65 7.12
C CYS A 126 8.68 -1.55 8.16
N LEU A 127 7.49 -1.01 8.40
CA LEU A 127 7.25 0.07 9.35
C LEU A 127 6.05 -0.30 10.22
N ASN A 128 6.22 -0.24 11.53
CA ASN A 128 5.13 -0.43 12.49
C ASN A 128 4.75 0.92 13.08
N ILE A 129 3.45 1.11 13.28
CA ILE A 129 2.88 2.25 13.97
C ILE A 129 2.01 1.70 15.10
N THR A 130 2.26 2.17 16.31
CA THR A 130 1.55 1.74 17.52
C THR A 130 1.08 2.94 18.31
N LYS A 131 -0.12 2.87 18.89
CA LYS A 131 -0.62 3.85 19.87
C LYS A 131 -0.54 3.26 21.28
N SER A 132 0.02 4.00 22.22
CA SER A 132 -0.02 3.69 23.65
C SER A 132 -0.36 4.95 24.45
N ASP A 133 -0.35 4.84 25.77
CA ASP A 133 -0.53 5.99 26.68
C ASP A 133 0.56 7.06 26.48
N ASP A 134 1.75 6.67 26.01
CA ASP A 134 2.87 7.57 25.67
C ASP A 134 2.72 8.23 24.29
N GLY A 135 1.61 7.99 23.58
CA GLY A 135 1.33 8.52 22.26
C GLY A 135 1.60 7.54 21.13
N ILE A 136 1.78 8.08 19.91
CA ILE A 136 2.02 7.28 18.70
C ILE A 136 3.53 7.09 18.51
N GLN A 137 3.93 5.83 18.31
CA GLN A 137 5.32 5.43 18.12
C GLN A 137 5.50 4.69 16.80
N PHE A 138 6.69 4.86 16.20
CA PHE A 138 7.11 4.16 14.99
C PHE A 138 8.23 3.17 15.29
N ASN A 139 8.25 2.05 14.57
CA ASN A 139 9.38 1.14 14.54
C ASN A 139 9.67 0.69 13.09
N PRO A 140 10.83 1.05 12.51
CA PRO A 140 11.93 1.82 13.13
C PRO A 140 11.57 3.29 13.40
N GLN A 141 12.21 3.91 14.41
CA GLN A 141 11.95 5.30 14.80
C GLN A 141 12.62 6.34 13.87
N ALA A 142 13.71 5.99 13.22
CA ALA A 142 14.45 6.93 12.37
C ALA A 142 13.68 7.22 11.08
N THR A 143 13.29 8.49 10.88
CA THR A 143 12.61 9.01 9.68
C THR A 143 11.49 8.09 9.16
N PRO A 144 10.41 7.90 9.94
CA PRO A 144 9.34 6.98 9.56
C PRO A 144 8.61 7.50 8.32
N GLN A 145 8.74 6.76 7.24
CA GLN A 145 8.13 7.08 5.95
C GLN A 145 7.87 5.81 5.16
N LEU A 146 6.85 5.87 4.30
CA LEU A 146 6.67 4.92 3.21
C LEU A 146 7.04 5.66 1.90
N VAL A 147 7.86 5.03 1.07
CA VAL A 147 8.34 5.63 -0.18
C VAL A 147 7.97 4.76 -1.35
N ILE A 148 7.20 5.29 -2.29
CA ILE A 148 7.02 4.65 -3.60
C ILE A 148 7.94 5.38 -4.59
N PRO A 149 9.01 4.72 -5.07
CA PRO A 149 9.88 5.32 -6.07
C PRO A 149 9.09 5.73 -7.31
N PHE A 150 9.36 6.95 -7.80
CA PHE A 150 8.61 7.54 -8.92
C PHE A 150 8.58 6.62 -10.13
N HIS A 151 9.72 6.02 -10.47
CA HIS A 151 9.86 5.16 -11.63
C HIS A 151 9.13 3.81 -11.47
N LEU A 152 8.93 3.31 -10.25
CA LEU A 152 8.12 2.12 -10.03
C LEU A 152 6.64 2.43 -10.21
N PHE A 153 6.18 3.60 -9.76
CA PHE A 153 4.80 4.02 -9.99
C PHE A 153 4.55 4.39 -11.46
N PHE A 154 5.36 5.29 -12.02
CA PHE A 154 5.15 5.87 -13.35
C PHE A 154 5.75 5.09 -14.52
N ARG A 155 6.52 4.03 -14.25
CA ARG A 155 7.19 3.20 -15.28
C ARG A 155 8.11 4.00 -16.22
N ARG A 156 8.59 5.15 -15.74
CA ARG A 156 9.55 6.03 -16.43
C ARG A 156 10.35 6.84 -15.41
N PRO A 157 11.55 7.34 -15.76
CA PRO A 157 12.23 8.31 -14.92
C PRO A 157 11.41 9.59 -14.74
N ALA A 158 11.71 10.33 -13.67
CA ALA A 158 11.22 11.70 -13.49
C ALA A 158 11.81 12.61 -14.57
N GLU A 159 10.98 13.47 -15.16
CA GLU A 159 11.34 14.31 -16.31
C GLU A 159 11.56 15.78 -15.91
N ASN A 160 11.11 16.18 -14.72
CA ASN A 160 11.27 17.55 -14.23
C ASN A 160 11.39 17.58 -12.70
N SER A 161 11.74 18.74 -12.14
CA SER A 161 12.00 18.90 -10.71
C SER A 161 10.78 18.74 -9.80
N ARG A 162 9.56 18.72 -10.34
CA ARG A 162 8.34 18.47 -9.56
C ARG A 162 8.09 16.98 -9.38
N GLU A 163 8.51 16.18 -10.34
CA GLU A 163 8.40 14.72 -10.32
C GLU A 163 9.47 14.13 -9.41
N ARG A 164 9.02 13.39 -8.40
CA ARG A 164 9.87 12.83 -7.34
C ARG A 164 9.17 11.63 -6.73
N ASP A 165 9.89 10.88 -5.91
CA ASP A 165 9.31 9.75 -5.19
C ASP A 165 8.09 10.20 -4.37
N LEU A 166 7.11 9.30 -4.29
CA LEU A 166 5.90 9.54 -3.53
C LEU A 166 6.21 9.16 -2.08
N ILE A 167 6.41 10.17 -1.24
CA ILE A 167 6.81 10.01 0.15
C ILE A 167 5.61 10.28 1.05
N PHE A 168 5.15 9.24 1.73
CA PHE A 168 4.18 9.31 2.82
C PHE A 168 4.97 9.50 4.11
N ARG A 169 4.90 10.70 4.67
CA ARG A 169 5.64 11.08 5.88
C ARG A 169 4.93 10.55 7.11
N ALA A 170 5.62 10.66 8.24
CA ALA A 170 5.10 10.33 9.56
C ALA A 170 3.67 10.84 9.79
N GLN A 171 3.39 12.10 9.43
CA GLN A 171 2.08 12.72 9.62
C GLN A 171 0.99 12.05 8.78
N ASP A 172 1.25 11.82 7.48
CA ASP A 172 0.29 11.12 6.58
C ASP A 172 -0.04 9.72 7.12
N LEU A 173 0.96 9.03 7.68
CA LEU A 173 0.81 7.71 8.24
C LEU A 173 0.11 7.70 9.61
N ILE A 174 0.31 8.74 10.43
CA ILE A 174 -0.41 8.96 11.69
C ILE A 174 -1.89 9.19 11.41
N GLU A 175 -2.22 10.03 10.44
CA GLU A 175 -3.60 10.35 10.05
C GLU A 175 -4.31 9.08 9.56
N LEU A 176 -3.71 8.35 8.63
CA LEU A 176 -4.21 7.05 8.16
C LEU A 176 -4.42 6.08 9.32
N ALA A 177 -3.44 5.93 10.22
CA ALA A 177 -3.55 5.00 11.34
C ALA A 177 -4.65 5.40 12.33
N THR A 178 -4.81 6.70 12.57
CA THR A 178 -5.84 7.23 13.47
C THR A 178 -7.23 6.96 12.92
N GLU A 179 -7.48 7.24 11.64
CA GLU A 179 -8.77 6.92 11.00
C GLU A 179 -9.11 5.43 11.08
N VAL A 180 -8.12 4.55 10.87
CA VAL A 180 -8.32 3.10 10.96
C VAL A 180 -8.61 2.66 12.40
N TRP A 181 -7.91 3.23 13.39
CA TRP A 181 -8.16 2.89 14.79
C TRP A 181 -9.50 3.41 15.27
N ASP A 182 -9.92 4.60 14.85
CA ASP A 182 -11.24 5.14 15.18
C ASP A 182 -12.31 4.16 14.70
N GLU A 183 -12.24 3.69 13.44
CA GLU A 183 -13.17 2.69 12.91
C GLU A 183 -13.05 1.32 13.61
N GLN A 184 -11.83 0.90 13.99
CA GLN A 184 -11.58 -0.34 14.72
C GLN A 184 -12.28 -0.40 16.09
N TYR A 185 -12.43 0.75 16.75
CA TYR A 185 -13.02 0.83 18.10
C TYR A 185 -14.43 1.45 18.11
N HIS A 186 -14.95 1.93 16.97
CA HIS A 186 -16.27 2.55 16.85
C HIS A 186 -17.45 1.60 17.16
N GLU A 187 -17.29 0.28 17.02
CA GLU A 187 -18.34 -0.72 17.32
C GLU A 187 -18.38 -1.20 18.80
N GLN A 188 -17.60 -0.58 19.70
CA GLN A 188 -17.54 -0.98 21.13
C GLN A 188 -18.26 -0.01 22.09
N GLU A 189 -18.94 1.02 21.58
CA GLU A 189 -19.86 1.90 22.33
C GLU A 189 -21.33 1.66 21.94
#